data_AF-G9AA67-F1
#
_entry.id   AF-G9AA67-F1
#
_cell.length_a   1.000
_cell.length_b   1.000
_cell.length_c   1.000
_cell.angle_alpha   90.00
_cell.angle_beta   90.00
_cell.angle_gamma   90.00
#
_symmetry.space_group_name_H-M   'P 1'
#
loop_
_entity.id
_entity.type
_entity.pdbx_description
1 polymer ?
#
loop_
_entity_poly.entity_id
_entity_poly.type
_entity_poly.pdbx_seq_one_letter_code
_entity_poly.pdbx_strand_id
1 'polypeptide(L)'
;MSDAKKILENKITGAVIAAIGDPTVPAESAAAAPIINAVVTRIAPEIINATNSEPWYRSRVTLGAILAAAAGVLGMFGYAFPADVQGKVIELIIALGPVIGGAIALYGRWAARKPIGE
;
A
#
# COMPACT_ATOMS: atom_id res chain seq x y z
N MET A 1 -0.24 -11.20 -12.64
CA MET A 1 0.67 -10.02 -12.67
C MET A 1 -0.23 -8.80 -12.48
N SER A 2 0.05 -7.86 -11.57
CA SER A 2 -0.88 -6.72 -11.35
C SER A 2 -0.91 -5.83 -12.60
N ASP A 3 -2.06 -5.22 -12.90
CA ASP A 3 -2.22 -4.34 -14.06
C ASP A 3 -1.22 -3.17 -14.03
N ALA A 4 -0.99 -2.62 -12.84
CA ALA A 4 0.02 -1.58 -12.61
C ALA A 4 1.44 -2.05 -13.00
N LYS A 5 1.83 -3.29 -12.66
CA LYS A 5 3.13 -3.85 -13.04
C LYS A 5 3.28 -3.92 -14.55
N LYS A 6 2.26 -4.42 -15.25
CA LYS A 6 2.28 -4.58 -16.71
C LYS A 6 2.36 -3.22 -17.43
N ILE A 7 1.61 -2.22 -16.95
CA ILE A 7 1.66 -0.85 -17.48
C ILE A 7 3.06 -0.25 -17.29
N LEU A 8 3.66 -0.46 -16.12
CA LEU A 8 4.98 0.06 -15.81
C LEU A 8 6.07 -0.58 -16.66
N GLU A 9 6.03 -1.90 -16.84
CA GLU A 9 6.96 -2.62 -17.72
C GLU A 9 6.89 -2.13 -19.17
N ASN A 10 5.69 -1.94 -19.70
CA ASN A 10 5.50 -1.41 -21.05
C ASN A 10 6.09 0.01 -21.20
N LYS A 11 5.88 0.88 -20.20
CA LYS A 11 6.45 2.24 -20.20
C LYS A 11 7.97 2.23 -20.11
N ILE A 12 8.54 1.39 -19.24
CA ILE A 12 10.01 1.23 -19.10
C ILE A 12 10.60 0.71 -20.42
N THR A 13 9.96 -0.30 -21.02
CA THR A 13 10.40 -0.87 -22.30
C THR A 13 10.44 0.19 -23.39
N GLY A 14 9.37 0.97 -23.55
CA GLY A 14 9.31 2.05 -24.53
C GLY A 14 10.38 3.12 -24.29
N ALA A 15 10.59 3.53 -23.03
CA ALA A 15 11.58 4.53 -22.68
C ALA A 15 13.03 4.05 -22.94
N VAL A 16 13.35 2.80 -22.61
CA VAL A 16 14.68 2.22 -22.84
C VAL A 16 14.95 2.08 -24.34
N ILE A 17 13.99 1.58 -25.12
CA ILE A 17 14.14 1.46 -26.57
C ILE A 17 14.34 2.84 -27.22
N ALA A 18 13.55 3.85 -26.81
CA ALA A 18 13.69 5.21 -27.32
C ALA A 18 15.06 5.82 -26.99
N ALA A 19 15.56 5.62 -25.76
CA ALA A 19 16.87 6.11 -25.33
C ALA A 19 18.03 5.44 -26.09
N ILE A 20 17.94 4.13 -26.38
CA ILE A 20 18.97 3.43 -27.14
C ILE A 20 18.91 3.79 -28.64
N GLY A 21 17.74 4.16 -29.15
CA GLY A 21 17.58 4.67 -30.51
C GLY A 21 18.10 6.11 -30.70
N ASP A 22 18.44 6.82 -29.62
CA ASP A 22 18.99 8.17 -29.67
C ASP A 22 20.49 8.12 -30.01
N PRO A 23 20.94 8.74 -31.12
CA PRO A 23 22.35 8.72 -31.53
C PRO A 23 23.29 9.45 -30.57
N THR A 24 22.77 10.25 -29.62
CA THR A 24 23.55 10.93 -28.58
C THR A 24 23.83 10.05 -27.37
N VAL A 25 23.12 8.92 -27.25
CA VAL A 25 23.26 7.99 -26.12
C VAL A 25 24.21 6.86 -26.52
N PRO A 26 25.37 6.72 -25.86
CA PRO A 26 26.28 5.62 -26.14
C PRO A 26 25.73 4.32 -25.54
N ALA A 27 24.85 3.64 -26.28
CA ALA A 27 24.26 2.37 -25.86
C ALA A 27 24.15 1.38 -27.03
N GLU A 28 24.47 0.12 -26.76
CA GLU A 28 24.31 -0.97 -27.72
C GLU A 28 22.88 -1.52 -27.70
N SER A 29 22.30 -1.81 -28.87
CA SER A 29 20.93 -2.35 -28.97
C SER A 29 20.74 -3.68 -28.23
N ALA A 30 21.80 -4.49 -28.12
CA ALA A 30 21.78 -5.75 -27.38
C ALA A 30 21.60 -5.55 -25.86
N ALA A 31 21.96 -4.37 -25.33
CA ALA A 31 21.86 -4.07 -23.91
C ALA A 31 20.43 -3.74 -23.45
N ALA A 32 19.48 -3.53 -24.38
CA ALA A 32 18.11 -3.14 -24.05
C ALA A 32 17.42 -4.12 -23.09
N ALA A 33 17.40 -5.42 -23.43
CA ALA A 33 16.75 -6.45 -22.62
C ALA A 33 17.34 -6.59 -21.20
N PRO A 34 18.67 -6.67 -21.00
CA PRO A 34 19.24 -6.74 -19.65
C PRO A 34 18.99 -5.46 -18.84
N ILE A 35 19.00 -4.27 -19.47
CA ILE A 35 18.66 -3.01 -18.79
C ILE A 35 17.20 -3.02 -18.33
N ILE A 36 16.27 -3.38 -19.22
CA ILE A 36 14.83 -3.47 -18.88
C ILE A 36 14.64 -4.44 -17.72
N ASN A 37 15.22 -5.65 -17.78
CA ASN A 37 15.09 -6.64 -16.71
C ASN A 37 15.66 -6.13 -15.38
N ALA A 38 16.81 -5.46 -15.39
CA ALA A 38 17.42 -4.90 -14.18
C ALA A 38 16.54 -3.81 -13.55
N VAL A 39 16.00 -2.90 -14.35
CA VAL A 39 15.12 -1.81 -13.89
C VAL A 39 13.81 -2.37 -13.37
N VAL A 40 13.17 -3.28 -14.12
CA VAL A 40 11.90 -3.88 -13.72
C VAL A 40 12.05 -4.68 -12.42
N THR A 41 13.14 -5.43 -12.26
CA THR A 41 13.34 -6.25 -11.05
C THR A 41 13.57 -5.41 -9.80
N ARG A 42 14.26 -4.27 -9.92
CA ARG A 42 14.63 -3.43 -8.78
C ARG A 42 13.59 -2.36 -8.46
N ILE A 43 13.07 -1.69 -9.48
CA ILE A 43 12.27 -0.46 -9.32
C ILE A 43 10.76 -0.74 -9.38
N ALA A 44 10.31 -1.70 -10.18
CA ALA A 44 8.87 -1.96 -10.30
C ALA A 44 8.21 -2.30 -8.95
N PRO A 45 8.81 -3.12 -8.05
CA PRO A 45 8.24 -3.39 -6.74
C PRO A 45 8.12 -2.12 -5.89
N GLU A 46 9.15 -1.27 -5.88
CA GLU A 46 9.14 -0.04 -5.08
C GLU A 46 8.06 0.95 -5.52
N ILE A 47 7.86 1.13 -6.83
CA ILE A 47 6.80 2.01 -7.37
C ILE A 47 5.42 1.46 -7.04
N ILE A 48 5.21 0.15 -7.20
CA ILE A 48 3.92 -0.48 -6.91
C ILE A 48 3.59 -0.32 -5.42
N ASN A 49 4.57 -0.46 -4.54
CA ASN A 49 4.40 -0.34 -3.09
C ASN A 49 4.16 1.10 -2.68
N ALA A 50 4.93 2.05 -3.22
CA ALA A 50 4.76 3.48 -2.96
C ALA A 50 3.39 4.01 -3.41
N THR A 51 2.85 3.45 -4.50
CA THR A 51 1.53 3.82 -5.04
C THR A 51 0.38 2.99 -4.46
N ASN A 52 0.63 2.06 -3.54
CA ASN A 52 -0.35 1.11 -3.01
C ASN A 52 -1.11 0.33 -4.11
N SER A 53 -0.46 0.06 -5.25
CA SER A 53 -1.04 -0.67 -6.38
C SER A 53 -0.87 -2.20 -6.26
N GLU A 54 -0.49 -2.70 -5.08
CA GLU A 54 -0.39 -4.13 -4.80
C GLU A 54 -1.78 -4.76 -4.67
N PRO A 55 -1.97 -6.04 -5.04
CA PRO A 55 -3.20 -6.76 -4.74
C PRO A 55 -3.46 -6.76 -3.22
N TRP A 56 -4.71 -6.49 -2.83
CA TRP A 56 -5.10 -6.31 -1.43
C TRP A 56 -4.71 -7.48 -0.51
N TYR A 57 -4.71 -8.71 -1.03
CA TYR A 57 -4.35 -9.93 -0.29
C TYR A 57 -2.83 -10.12 -0.08
N ARG A 58 -1.98 -9.29 -0.71
CA ARG A 58 -0.52 -9.29 -0.51
C ARG A 58 -0.07 -8.14 0.40
N SER A 59 -0.91 -7.12 0.58
CA SER A 59 -0.65 -5.98 1.45
C SER A 59 -0.70 -6.39 2.93
N ARG A 60 0.46 -6.32 3.60
CA ARG A 60 0.57 -6.61 5.05
C ARG A 60 -0.29 -5.66 5.90
N VAL A 61 -0.47 -4.43 5.45
CA VAL A 61 -1.30 -3.42 6.12
C VAL A 61 -2.77 -3.76 5.99
N THR A 62 -3.23 -4.13 4.79
CA THR A 62 -4.62 -4.51 4.54
C THR A 62 -4.99 -5.78 5.30
N LEU A 63 -4.12 -6.79 5.28
CA LEU A 63 -4.32 -8.02 6.07
C LEU A 63 -4.34 -7.75 7.58
N GLY A 64 -3.45 -6.88 8.09
CA GLY A 64 -3.44 -6.48 9.49
C GLY A 64 -4.73 -5.75 9.92
N ALA A 65 -5.26 -4.88 9.05
CA ALA A 65 -6.53 -4.19 9.30
C ALA A 65 -7.72 -5.15 9.30
N ILE A 66 -7.77 -6.12 8.38
CA ILE A 66 -8.81 -7.16 8.35
C ILE A 66 -8.77 -7.99 9.63
N LEU A 67 -7.58 -8.40 10.10
CA LEU A 67 -7.43 -9.16 11.34
C LEU A 67 -7.89 -8.36 12.58
N ALA A 68 -7.52 -7.08 12.65
CA ALA A 68 -7.91 -6.19 13.74
C ALA A 68 -9.44 -5.97 13.77
N ALA A 69 -10.06 -5.77 12.60
CA ALA A 69 -11.51 -5.67 12.48
C ALA A 69 -12.20 -6.98 12.88
N ALA A 70 -11.71 -8.14 12.42
CA ALA A 70 -12.24 -9.44 12.81
C ALA A 70 -12.12 -9.70 14.32
N ALA A 71 -11.01 -9.33 14.94
CA ALA A 71 -10.83 -9.44 16.39
C ALA A 71 -11.80 -8.53 17.17
N GLY A 72 -12.03 -7.30 16.71
CA GLY A 72 -13.01 -6.39 17.31
C GLY A 72 -14.45 -6.90 17.18
N VAL A 73 -14.81 -7.44 16.01
CA VAL A 73 -16.14 -8.02 15.75
C VAL A 73 -16.37 -9.27 16.60
N LEU A 74 -15.39 -10.18 16.69
CA LEU A 74 -15.46 -11.36 17.57
C LEU A 74 -15.59 -10.97 19.05
N GLY A 75 -14.96 -9.86 19.47
CA GLY A 75 -15.15 -9.29 20.81
C GLY A 75 -16.55 -8.70 21.05
N MET A 76 -17.25 -8.26 20.00
CA MET A 76 -18.59 -7.65 20.07
C MET A 76 -19.72 -8.68 20.18
N PHE A 77 -19.56 -9.88 19.61
CA PHE A 77 -20.57 -10.94 19.64
C PHE A 77 -20.78 -11.61 21.01
N GLY A 78 -20.12 -11.12 22.06
CA GLY A 78 -20.57 -11.18 23.46
C GLY A 78 -21.22 -12.49 23.92
N TYR A 79 -20.41 -13.40 24.48
CA TYR A 79 -20.84 -14.06 25.71
C TYR A 79 -21.26 -12.94 26.68
N ALA A 80 -22.52 -12.93 27.13
CA ALA A 80 -23.09 -11.78 27.84
C ALA A 80 -22.37 -11.53 29.17
N PHE A 81 -21.85 -10.31 29.36
CA PHE A 81 -21.09 -9.98 30.55
C PHE A 81 -21.96 -9.33 31.64
N PRO A 82 -21.90 -9.84 32.89
CA PRO A 82 -22.62 -9.29 34.02
C PRO A 82 -22.14 -7.88 34.42
N ALA A 83 -22.91 -7.22 35.29
CA ALA A 83 -22.76 -5.80 35.64
C ALA A 83 -21.39 -5.41 36.23
N ASP A 84 -20.59 -6.38 36.68
CA ASP A 84 -19.20 -6.21 37.12
C ASP A 84 -18.22 -5.85 36.00
N VAL A 85 -18.60 -6.08 34.74
CA VAL A 85 -17.73 -5.91 33.56
C VAL A 85 -17.95 -4.55 32.87
N GLN A 86 -18.99 -3.81 33.25
CA GLN A 86 -19.31 -2.49 32.69
C GLN A 86 -18.15 -1.48 32.83
N GLY A 87 -17.42 -1.55 33.94
CA GLY A 87 -16.22 -0.72 34.16
C GLY A 87 -15.08 -1.04 33.19
N LYS A 88 -14.88 -2.33 32.86
CA LYS A 88 -13.83 -2.77 31.92
C LYS A 88 -14.17 -2.42 30.46
N VAL A 89 -15.45 -2.34 30.11
CA VAL A 89 -15.88 -1.88 28.78
C VAL A 89 -15.57 -0.39 28.59
N ILE A 90 -15.74 0.42 29.62
CA ILE A 90 -15.36 1.85 29.59
C ILE A 90 -13.85 2.01 29.43
N GLU A 91 -13.04 1.25 30.18
CA GLU A 91 -11.57 1.22 30.00
C GLU A 91 -11.15 0.78 28.60
N LEU A 92 -11.85 -0.20 28.01
CA LEU A 92 -11.59 -0.67 26.66
C LEU A 92 -11.94 0.39 25.59
N ILE A 93 -13.04 1.12 25.76
CA ILE A 93 -13.40 2.23 24.87
C ILE A 93 -12.34 3.34 24.94
N ILE A 94 -11.85 3.65 26.15
CA ILE A 94 -10.77 4.63 26.36
C ILE A 94 -9.45 4.14 25.72
N ALA A 95 -9.14 2.85 25.81
CA ALA A 95 -7.95 2.25 25.21
C ALA A 95 -8.03 2.15 23.67
N LEU A 96 -9.22 1.98 23.10
CA LEU A 96 -9.45 1.90 21.65
C LEU A 96 -9.56 3.27 20.97
N GLY A 97 -9.87 4.33 21.72
CA GLY A 97 -9.95 5.70 21.20
C GLY A 97 -8.71 6.15 20.42
N PRO A 98 -7.48 6.00 20.96
CA PRO A 98 -6.24 6.32 20.24
C PRO A 98 -6.01 5.48 18.97
N VAL A 99 -6.46 4.23 18.95
CA VAL A 99 -6.33 3.32 17.79
C VAL A 99 -7.24 3.76 16.65
N ILE A 100 -8.50 4.09 16.97
CA ILE A 100 -9.47 4.61 16.01
C ILE A 100 -9.06 6.01 15.53
N GLY A 101 -8.60 6.88 16.43
CA GLY A 101 -8.06 8.20 16.09
C GLY A 101 -6.83 8.12 15.18
N GLY A 102 -5.93 7.18 15.43
CA GLY A 102 -4.77 6.90 14.56
C GLY A 102 -5.19 6.39 13.17
N ALA A 103 -6.21 5.53 13.10
CA ALA A 103 -6.75 5.04 11.83
C ALA A 103 -7.43 6.15 11.01
N ILE A 104 -8.17 7.05 11.67
CA ILE A 104 -8.79 8.24 11.03
C ILE A 104 -7.71 9.23 10.57
N ALA A 105 -6.65 9.44 11.35
CA ALA A 105 -5.54 10.30 10.95
C ALA A 105 -4.78 9.75 9.73
N LEU A 106 -4.54 8.42 9.68
CA LEU A 106 -3.98 7.75 8.51
C LEU A 106 -4.92 7.85 7.29
N TYR A 107 -6.22 7.69 7.50
CA TYR A 107 -7.23 7.89 6.46
C TYR A 107 -7.23 9.34 5.93
N GLY A 108 -7.15 10.35 6.80
CA GLY A 108 -7.00 11.75 6.42
C GLY A 108 -5.75 12.00 5.58
N ARG A 109 -4.65 11.29 5.87
CA ARG A 109 -3.42 11.32 5.06
C ARG A 109 -3.61 10.73 3.66
N TRP A 110 -4.46 9.71 3.51
CA TRP A 110 -4.76 9.09 2.21
C TRP A 110 -5.82 9.86 1.41
N ALA A 111 -6.73 10.55 2.09
CA ALA A 111 -7.81 11.33 1.48
C ALA A 111 -7.37 12.75 1.07
N ALA A 112 -6.40 13.35 1.77
CA ALA A 112 -5.88 14.67 1.44
C ALA A 112 -5.04 14.62 0.14
N ARG A 113 -5.62 15.14 -0.95
CA ARG A 113 -4.99 15.24 -2.28
C ARG A 113 -4.49 16.65 -2.63
N LYS A 114 -4.60 17.62 -1.71
CA LYS A 114 -4.28 19.04 -1.94
C LYS A 114 -3.27 19.54 -0.89
N PRO A 115 -2.18 20.24 -1.28
CA PRO A 115 -1.22 20.80 -0.34
C PRO A 115 -1.84 21.93 0.49
N ILE A 116 -1.42 22.04 1.75
CA ILE A 116 -1.86 23.10 2.67
C ILE A 116 -1.05 24.36 2.36
N GLY A 117 -1.71 25.42 1.88
CA GLY A 117 -1.06 26.71 1.56
C GLY A 117 -1.38 27.33 0.18
N GLU A 118 -2.29 26.73 -0.60
CA GLU A 118 -2.87 27.32 -1.83
C GLU A 118 -4.35 27.67 -1.67
#